data_AF-A0A519RNH6-F1
#
_entry.id   AF-A0A519RNH6-F1
#
_cell.length_a   1.000
_cell.length_b   1.000
_cell.length_c   1.000
_cell.angle_alpha   90.00
_cell.angle_beta   90.00
_cell.angle_gamma   90.00
#
_symmetry.space_group_name_H-M   'P 1'
#
loop_
_entity.id
_entity.type
_entity.pdbx_description
1 polymer ?
#
loop_
_entity_poly.entity_id
_entity_poly.type
_entity_poly.pdbx_seq_one_letter_code
_entity_poly.pdbx_strand_id
1 'polypeptide(L)' 'MELQPFQRDNYITQTEAAKAYKMSIAAFKALVAGLDAIERKNRIMGTYKVDIKYYLKADFLERLEMNKKKALGN' A
#
# COMPACT_ATOMS: atom_id res chain seq x y z
N MET A 1 14.12 11.86 -14.00
CA MET A 1 12.91 11.60 -13.21
C MET A 1 13.01 12.44 -11.96
N GLU A 2 12.22 13.51 -11.85
CA GLU A 2 12.16 14.30 -10.62
C GLU A 2 11.39 13.49 -9.58
N LEU A 3 12.04 13.10 -8.48
CA LEU A 3 11.39 12.35 -7.40
C LEU A 3 10.38 13.29 -6.73
N GLN A 4 9.08 13.01 -6.91
CA GLN A 4 8.04 13.76 -6.24
C GLN A 4 8.29 13.80 -4.72
N PRO A 5 8.02 14.93 -4.04
CA PRO A 5 8.18 15.03 -2.60
C PRO A 5 7.33 13.95 -1.90
N PHE A 6 7.94 13.24 -0.94
CA PHE A 6 7.25 12.21 -0.17
C PHE A 6 6.20 12.83 0.75
N GLN A 7 4.94 12.84 0.30
CA GLN A 7 3.78 13.21 1.10
C GLN A 7 3.10 11.93 1.61
N ARG A 8 3.19 11.65 2.93
CA ARG A 8 2.69 10.39 3.53
C ARG A 8 1.23 10.09 3.19
N ASP A 9 0.38 11.11 3.09
CA ASP A 9 -1.06 10.95 2.84
C ASP A 9 -1.37 10.39 1.44
N ASN A 10 -0.41 10.47 0.52
CA ASN A 10 -0.50 9.89 -0.83
C ASN A 10 -0.13 8.40 -0.86
N TYR A 11 0.35 7.84 0.26
CA TYR A 11 0.78 6.45 0.33
C TYR A 11 -0.09 5.64 1.29
N ILE A 12 -0.05 4.33 1.12
CA ILE A 12 -0.70 3.35 1.97
C ILE A 12 0.26 2.22 2.32
N THR A 13 0.22 1.79 3.57
CA THR A 13 0.95 0.63 4.08
C THR A 13 0.04 -0.58 4.20
N GLN A 14 0.63 -1.77 4.30
CA GLN A 14 -0.11 -3.01 4.53
C GLN A 14 -1.03 -2.92 5.77
N THR A 15 -0.53 -2.36 6.87
CA THR A 15 -1.30 -2.24 8.12
C THR A 15 -2.48 -1.28 7.97
N GLU A 16 -2.30 -0.16 7.26
CA GLU A 16 -3.39 0.77 6.95
C GLU A 16 -4.44 0.13 6.05
N ALA A 17 -4.01 -0.60 5.03
CA ALA A 17 -4.93 -1.31 4.14
C ALA A 17 -5.73 -2.39 4.88
N ALA A 18 -5.07 -3.16 5.76
CA ALA A 18 -5.72 -4.16 6.60
C ALA A 18 -6.78 -3.52 7.52
N LYS A 19 -6.47 -2.38 8.14
CA LYS A 19 -7.39 -1.68 9.04
C LYS A 19 -8.55 -1.00 8.31
N ALA A 20 -8.27 -0.30 7.21
CA ALA A 20 -9.26 0.50 6.49
C ALA A 20 -10.19 -0.36 5.61
N TYR A 21 -9.66 -1.40 4.98
CA TYR A 21 -10.41 -2.22 4.01
C TYR A 21 -10.71 -3.63 4.50
N LYS A 22 -10.41 -3.94 5.78
CA LYS A 22 -10.56 -5.29 6.38
C LYS A 22 -9.92 -6.38 5.52
N MET A 23 -8.77 -6.04 4.93
CA MET A 23 -8.12 -6.84 3.90
C MET A 23 -7.07 -7.78 4.50
N SER A 24 -6.98 -9.01 3.98
CA SER A 24 -5.94 -9.95 4.38
C SER A 24 -4.58 -9.59 3.76
N ILE A 25 -3.49 -10.06 4.40
CA ILE A 25 -2.12 -9.85 3.90
C ILE A 25 -1.96 -10.41 2.47
N ALA A 26 -2.57 -11.56 2.19
CA ALA A 26 -2.52 -12.18 0.87
C ALA A 26 -3.24 -11.33 -0.18
N ALA A 27 -4.45 -10.83 0.13
CA ALA A 27 -5.20 -9.97 -0.77
C ALA A 27 -4.46 -8.64 -1.03
N PHE A 28 -3.84 -8.06 0.01
CA PHE A 28 -3.01 -6.88 -0.14
C PHE A 28 -1.82 -7.14 -1.06
N LYS A 29 -1.07 -8.22 -0.83
CA LYS A 29 0.07 -8.61 -1.68
C LYS A 29 -0.33 -8.83 -3.14
N ALA A 30 -1.50 -9.44 -3.39
CA ALA A 30 -2.02 -9.61 -4.74
C ALA A 30 -2.34 -8.26 -5.40
N LEU A 31 -2.95 -7.33 -4.67
CA LEU A 31 -3.26 -5.99 -5.17
C LEU A 31 -1.99 -5.21 -5.51
N VAL A 32 -0.99 -5.20 -4.63
CA VAL A 32 0.24 -4.43 -4.84
C VAL A 32 1.31 -5.15 -5.66
N ALA A 33 1.01 -6.33 -6.21
CA ALA A 33 1.95 -7.12 -7.00
C ALA A 33 2.41 -6.35 -8.25
N GLY A 34 3.71 -6.07 -8.35
CA GLY A 34 4.27 -5.28 -9.45
C GLY A 34 4.03 -3.77 -9.34
N LEU A 35 3.55 -3.27 -8.19
CA LEU A 35 3.61 -1.84 -7.88
C LEU A 35 4.95 -1.52 -7.22
N ASP A 36 5.49 -0.35 -7.56
CA ASP A 36 6.65 0.19 -6.86
C ASP A 36 6.28 0.58 -5.43
N ALA A 37 7.19 0.26 -4.51
CA ALA A 37 7.05 0.59 -3.11
C ALA A 37 8.24 1.44 -2.66
N ILE A 38 7.96 2.48 -1.88
CA ILE A 38 9.00 3.23 -1.19
C ILE A 38 9.21 2.60 0.17
N GLU A 39 10.43 2.16 0.46
CA GLU A 39 10.82 1.69 1.78
C GLU A 39 11.28 2.86 2.64
N ARG A 40 10.66 3.05 3.80
CA ARG A 40 11.12 4.04 4.79
C ARG A 40 11.32 3.35 6.14
N LYS A 41 12.44 3.66 6.77
CA LYS A 41 12.75 3.23 8.13
C LYS A 41 11.96 4.08 9.10
N ASN A 42 11.06 3.46 9.86
CA ASN A 42 10.36 4.17 10.92
C ASN A 42 11.10 3.98 12.25
N ARG A 43 11.33 5.08 13.00
CA ARG A 43 11.86 4.99 14.37
C ARG A 43 10.70 4.72 15.31
N ILE A 44 10.63 3.51 15.85
CA ILE A 44 9.75 3.25 17.00
C ILE A 44 10.67 3.11 18.22
N MET A 45 10.52 4.02 19.18
CA MET A 45 11.06 3.98 20.55
C MET A 45 12.39 3.22 20.73
N GLY A 46 13.52 3.85 20.39
CA GLY A 46 14.86 3.36 20.76
C GLY A 46 15.39 2.14 19.98
N THR A 47 14.53 1.36 19.33
CA THR A 47 14.93 0.18 18.56
C THR A 47 14.43 0.33 17.12
N TYR A 48 15.30 0.82 16.24
CA TYR A 48 15.01 0.82 14.80
C TYR A 48 15.12 -0.59 14.25
N LYS A 49 14.14 -1.01 13.44
CA LYS A 49 14.30 -1.69 12.13
C LYS A 49 13.02 -2.44 11.76
N VAL A 50 11.97 -1.71 11.43
CA VAL A 50 10.94 -2.25 10.53
C VAL A 50 10.95 -1.35 9.30
N ASP A 51 11.44 -1.90 8.19
CA ASP A 51 11.32 -1.27 6.88
C ASP A 51 9.84 -1.29 6.50
N ILE A 52 9.19 -0.13 6.56
CA ILE A 52 7.78 -0.01 6.19
C ILE A 52 7.72 0.28 4.69
N LYS A 53 6.98 -0.55 3.97
CA LYS A 53 6.68 -0.37 2.55
C LYS A 53 5.47 0.54 2.38
N TYR A 54 5.67 1.61 1.62
CA TYR A 54 4.66 2.60 1.25
C TYR A 54 4.36 2.44 -0.24
N TYR A 55 3.10 2.12 -0.55
CA TYR A 55 2.61 2.01 -1.92
C TYR A 55 1.78 3.24 -2.26
N LEU A 56 1.79 3.68 -3.52
CA LEU A 56 0.93 4.79 -3.93
C LEU A 56 -0.53 4.43 -3.69
N LYS A 57 -1.23 5.29 -2.95
CA LYS A 57 -2.63 5.06 -2.58
C LYS A 57 -3.54 5.08 -3.80
N ALA A 58 -3.24 5.92 -4.79
CA ALA A 58 -3.97 5.99 -6.05
C ALA A 58 -3.94 4.63 -6.80
N ASP A 59 -2.75 4.07 -7.03
CA ASP A 59 -2.59 2.77 -7.71
C ASP A 59 -3.27 1.63 -6.96
N PHE A 60 -3.18 1.63 -5.62
CA PHE A 60 -3.85 0.67 -4.77
C PHE A 60 -5.38 0.75 -4.91
N LEU A 61 -5.94 1.97 -4.90
CA LEU A 61 -7.37 2.21 -5.06
C LEU A 61 -7.86 1.79 -6.45
N GLU A 62 -7.11 2.12 -7.50
CA GLU A 62 -7.44 1.71 -8.87
C GLU A 62 -7.54 0.19 -8.97
N ARG A 63 -6.55 -0.54 -8.46
CA ARG A 63 -6.57 -2.02 -8.46
C ARG A 63 -7.66 -2.60 -7.57
N LEU A 64 -7.99 -1.94 -6.46
CA LEU A 64 -9.10 -2.33 -5.61
C LEU A 64 -10.44 -2.20 -6.36
N GLU A 65 -10.64 -1.11 -7.10
CA GLU A 65 -11.82 -0.89 -7.92
C GLU A 65 -11.90 -1.84 -9.12
N MET A 66 -10.78 -2.13 -9.78
CA MET A 66 -10.73 -3.10 -10.88
C MET A 66 -11.12 -4.51 -10.40
N ASN A 67 -10.63 -4.95 -9.23
CA ASN A 67 -11.02 -6.24 -8.67
C ASN A 67 -12.50 -6.27 -8.27
N LYS A 68 -13.06 -5.16 -7.77
CA LYS A 68 -14.51 -5.05 -7.52
C LYS A 68 -15.34 -5.15 -8.81
N LYS A 69 -14.91 -4.47 -9.89
CA LYS A 69 -15.57 -4.55 -11.20
C LYS A 69 -15.48 -5.94 -11.80
N LYS A 70 -14.34 -6.63 -11.63
CA LYS A 70 -14.15 -8.01 -12.10
C LYS A 70 -14.99 -9.03 -11.31
N ALA A 71 -15.25 -8.78 -10.03
CA ALA A 71 -16.06 -9.65 -9.17
C ALA A 71 -17.59 -9.52 -9.40
N LEU A 72 -18.06 -8.48 -10.09
CA LEU A 72 -19.50 -8.24 -10.36
C LEU A 72 -19.94 -8.68 -11.77
N GLY A 73 -19.01 -9.17 -12.60
CA GLY A 73 -19.27 -9.49 -14.00
C GLY A 73 -19.04 -10.95 -14.37
N ASN A 74 -19.13 -11.88 -13.43
CA ASN A 74 -19.05 -13.31 -13.68
C ASN A 74 -20.08 -14.09 -12.87
#